data_AF-A0A7W0RBM1-F1
#
_entry.id   AF-A0A7W0RBM1-F1
#
_cell.length_a   1.000
_cell.length_b   1.000
_cell.length_c   1.000
_cell.angle_alpha   90.00
_cell.angle_beta   90.00
_cell.angle_gamma   90.00
#
_symmetry.space_group_name_H-M   'P 1'
#
loop_
_entity.id
_entity.type
_entity.pdbx_description
1 polymer ?
#
loop_
_entity_poly.entity_id
_entity_poly.type
_entity_poly.pdbx_seq_one_letter_code
_entity_poly.pdbx_strand_id
1 'polypeptide(L)'
;MSPRAACRLETLGFEHVFDYVAGKADWLARGLPREGEKAGERRAGDLARSDVVTAPPAERVGEIRPRVKASPYGFAFVLSDGGTILGRLRRSALDADPDAPAADVMEPGPSTARADTSLESLRGRLGDRGPKTAVVTTPEGKLIGVVRRSDLPQ
;
A
#
# COMPACT_ATOMS: atom_id res chain seq x y z
N MET A 1 11.29 -9.84 -15.46
CA MET A 1 11.23 -10.14 -16.92
C MET A 1 11.33 -11.65 -17.06
N SER A 2 10.68 -12.31 -18.02
CA SER A 2 10.88 -13.77 -18.13
C SER A 2 12.30 -14.06 -18.65
N PRO A 3 12.94 -15.18 -18.26
CA PRO A 3 14.26 -15.56 -18.78
C PRO A 3 14.31 -15.55 -20.31
N ARG A 4 13.23 -16.00 -20.97
CA ARG A 4 13.09 -15.97 -22.44
C ARG A 4 13.15 -14.55 -23.03
N ALA A 5 12.56 -13.56 -22.35
CA ALA A 5 12.60 -12.17 -22.80
C ALA A 5 13.98 -11.54 -22.56
N ALA A 6 14.63 -11.88 -21.44
CA ALA A 6 16.01 -11.45 -21.17
C ALA A 6 16.96 -11.92 -22.27
N CYS A 7 16.97 -13.22 -22.58
CA CYS A 7 17.78 -13.75 -23.68
C CYS A 7 17.47 -13.06 -25.02
N ARG A 8 16.19 -12.75 -25.31
CA ARG A 8 15.84 -12.03 -26.53
C ARG A 8 16.46 -10.63 -26.58
N LEU A 9 16.46 -9.88 -25.48
CA LEU A 9 17.07 -8.55 -25.41
C LEU A 9 18.59 -8.61 -25.57
N GLU A 10 19.25 -9.60 -24.98
CA GLU A 10 20.69 -9.83 -25.19
C GLU A 10 21.00 -10.06 -26.68
N THR A 11 20.19 -10.87 -27.40
CA THR A 11 20.38 -11.03 -28.86
C THR A 11 20.12 -9.76 -29.68
N LEU A 12 19.44 -8.76 -29.10
CA LEU A 12 19.20 -7.46 -29.73
C LEU A 12 20.29 -6.43 -29.39
N GLY A 13 21.34 -6.83 -28.65
CA GLY A 13 22.49 -5.99 -28.33
C GLY A 13 22.34 -5.16 -27.04
N PHE A 14 21.36 -5.46 -26.20
CA PHE A 14 21.25 -4.80 -24.89
C PHE A 14 22.29 -5.39 -23.92
N GLU A 15 23.14 -4.53 -23.34
CA GLU A 15 24.25 -4.94 -22.46
C GLU A 15 23.85 -5.08 -20.98
N HIS A 16 22.77 -4.42 -20.57
CA HIS A 16 22.29 -4.41 -19.19
C HIS A 16 20.91 -5.06 -19.09
N VAL A 17 20.89 -6.39 -19.21
CA VAL A 17 19.69 -7.20 -19.10
C VAL A 17 19.69 -7.93 -17.78
N PHE A 18 18.60 -7.78 -17.01
CA PHE A 18 18.46 -8.41 -15.70
C PHE A 18 17.26 -9.36 -15.69
N ASP A 19 17.47 -10.55 -15.13
CA ASP A 19 16.36 -11.44 -14.77
C ASP A 19 15.77 -11.00 -13.43
N TYR A 20 14.49 -10.62 -13.46
CA TYR A 20 13.73 -10.39 -12.24
C TYR A 20 13.00 -11.69 -11.92
N VAL A 21 13.63 -12.51 -11.09
CA VAL A 21 13.28 -13.92 -10.84
C VAL A 21 11.84 -14.08 -10.34
N ALA A 22 11.33 -13.16 -9.52
CA ALA A 22 9.95 -13.20 -9.03
C ALA A 22 8.89 -12.95 -10.13
N GLY A 23 9.32 -12.52 -11.32
CA GLY A 23 8.49 -12.42 -12.51
C GLY A 23 7.76 -11.07 -12.66
N LYS A 24 7.10 -10.91 -13.81
CA LYS A 24 6.40 -9.65 -14.18
C LYS A 24 5.20 -9.36 -13.27
N ALA A 25 4.50 -10.40 -12.81
CA ALA A 25 3.35 -10.22 -11.92
C ALA A 25 3.79 -9.61 -10.57
N ASP A 26 4.85 -10.15 -9.96
CA ASP A 26 5.42 -9.60 -8.73
C ASP A 26 5.95 -8.17 -8.93
N TRP A 27 6.63 -7.91 -10.05
CA TRP A 27 7.10 -6.58 -10.43
C TRP A 27 5.97 -5.55 -10.42
N LEU A 28 4.84 -5.88 -11.04
CA LEU A 28 3.66 -5.01 -11.05
C LEU A 28 3.03 -4.88 -9.67
N ALA A 29 2.89 -5.98 -8.92
CA ALA A 29 2.31 -5.98 -7.58
C ALA A 29 3.09 -5.14 -6.57
N ARG A 30 4.40 -4.96 -6.79
CA ARG A 30 5.29 -4.05 -6.05
C ARG A 30 5.18 -2.59 -6.48
N GLY A 31 4.43 -2.28 -7.54
CA GLY A 31 4.26 -0.91 -8.04
C GLY A 31 5.50 -0.36 -8.73
N LEU A 32 6.36 -1.24 -9.25
CA LEU A 32 7.59 -0.82 -9.92
C LEU A 32 7.29 -0.20 -11.30
N PRO A 33 8.18 0.67 -11.81
CA PRO A 33 8.02 1.32 -13.11
C PRO A 33 7.75 0.32 -14.25
N ARG A 34 6.89 0.69 -15.20
CA ARG A 34 6.48 -0.17 -16.31
C ARG A 34 6.38 0.63 -17.60
N GLU A 35 6.66 -0.04 -18.72
CA GLU A 35 6.63 0.52 -20.06
C GLU A 35 5.76 -0.32 -21.01
N GLY A 36 5.36 0.29 -22.13
CA GLY A 36 4.55 -0.34 -23.19
C GLY A 36 3.12 0.20 -23.29
N GLU A 37 2.30 -0.41 -24.16
CA GLU A 37 0.96 0.08 -24.51
C GLU A 37 0.04 0.31 -23.30
N LYS A 38 0.14 -0.55 -22.29
CA LYS A 38 -0.67 -0.46 -21.06
C LYS A 38 -0.02 0.34 -19.95
N ALA A 39 1.15 0.95 -20.14
CA ALA A 39 1.85 1.70 -19.10
C ALA A 39 1.01 2.87 -18.57
N GLY A 40 0.24 3.52 -19.45
CA GLY A 40 -0.67 4.61 -19.09
C GLY A 40 -1.95 4.21 -18.35
N GLU A 41 -2.30 2.91 -18.29
CA GLU A 41 -3.49 2.44 -17.57
C GLU A 41 -3.27 2.58 -16.06
N ARG A 42 -3.77 3.62 -15.40
CA ARG A 42 -3.61 3.82 -13.96
C ARG A 42 -4.06 2.61 -13.11
N ARG A 43 -3.33 2.34 -12.03
CA ARG A 43 -3.57 1.26 -11.05
C ARG A 43 -3.58 1.81 -9.62
N ALA A 44 -3.85 0.94 -8.65
CA ALA A 44 -3.89 1.31 -7.24
C ALA A 44 -2.61 2.02 -6.75
N GLY A 45 -1.44 1.53 -7.16
CA GLY A 45 -0.15 2.13 -6.81
C GLY A 45 0.01 3.55 -7.36
N ASP A 46 -0.52 3.82 -8.55
CA ASP A 46 -0.44 5.14 -9.19
C ASP A 46 -1.31 6.20 -8.49
N LEU A 47 -2.30 5.78 -7.70
CA LEU A 47 -3.19 6.65 -6.92
C LEU A 47 -2.85 6.63 -5.42
N ALA A 48 -1.92 5.79 -4.98
CA ALA A 48 -1.64 5.58 -3.57
C ALA A 48 -0.95 6.80 -2.97
N ARG A 49 -1.53 7.36 -1.92
CA ARG A 49 -0.95 8.43 -1.12
C ARG A 49 -0.17 7.87 0.05
N SER A 50 1.06 8.32 0.24
CA SER A 50 1.98 7.86 1.29
C SER A 50 1.92 8.70 2.58
N ASP A 51 1.08 9.72 2.65
CA ASP A 51 0.94 10.66 3.78
C ASP A 51 0.01 10.16 4.90
N VAL A 52 -0.32 8.87 4.91
CA VAL A 52 -1.05 8.25 6.03
C VAL A 52 -0.14 8.14 7.25
N VAL A 53 -0.68 8.40 8.43
CA VAL A 53 0.09 8.33 9.67
C VAL A 53 0.53 6.90 9.95
N THR A 54 1.80 6.74 10.29
CA THR A 54 2.40 5.47 10.70
C THR A 54 3.03 5.59 12.08
N ALA A 55 3.12 4.48 12.79
CA ALA A 55 3.73 4.38 14.10
C ALA A 55 4.44 3.01 14.24
N PRO A 56 5.57 2.92 14.98
CA PRO A 56 6.12 1.65 15.40
C PRO A 56 5.25 1.02 16.51
N PRO A 57 5.41 -0.27 16.82
CA PRO A 57 4.53 -1.00 17.74
C PRO A 57 4.56 -0.46 19.18
N ALA A 58 5.71 0.06 19.61
CA ALA A 58 5.92 0.56 20.97
C ALA A 58 5.50 2.03 21.17
N GLU A 59 5.15 2.77 20.11
CA GLU A 59 4.77 4.18 20.25
C GLU A 59 3.43 4.28 21.01
N ARG A 60 3.33 5.24 21.92
CA ARG A 60 2.14 5.44 22.75
C ARG A 60 1.02 6.09 21.95
N VAL A 61 -0.21 5.65 22.21
CA VAL A 61 -1.42 6.20 21.56
C VAL A 61 -1.53 7.72 21.68
N GLY A 62 -1.16 8.29 22.83
CA GLY A 62 -1.18 9.73 23.09
C GLY A 62 -0.28 10.54 22.14
N GLU A 63 0.82 9.97 21.66
CA GLU A 63 1.78 10.60 20.73
C GLU A 63 1.30 10.50 19.27
N ILE A 64 0.60 9.41 18.94
CA ILE A 64 0.05 9.16 17.60
C ILE A 64 -1.20 10.01 17.36
N ARG A 65 -2.04 10.19 18.39
CA ARG A 65 -3.36 10.82 18.31
C ARG A 65 -3.34 12.23 17.67
N PRO A 66 -2.43 13.16 18.02
CA PRO A 66 -2.38 14.49 17.37
C PRO A 66 -2.08 14.41 15.87
N ARG A 67 -1.17 13.52 15.45
CA ARG A 67 -0.82 13.32 14.04
C ARG A 67 -2.02 12.80 13.26
N VAL A 68 -2.78 11.87 13.84
CA VAL A 68 -4.02 11.36 13.21
C VAL A 68 -5.11 12.43 13.13
N LYS A 69 -5.25 13.30 14.15
CA LYS A 69 -6.21 14.41 14.12
C LYS A 69 -5.91 15.43 13.03
N ALA A 70 -4.63 15.66 12.72
CA ALA A 70 -4.20 16.53 11.63
C ALA A 70 -4.30 15.86 10.24
N SER A 71 -4.51 14.55 10.20
CA SER A 71 -4.55 13.75 8.98
C SER A 71 -5.96 13.67 8.38
N PRO A 72 -6.12 13.68 7.05
CA PRO A 72 -7.42 13.55 6.40
C PRO A 72 -8.05 12.15 6.52
N TYR A 73 -7.34 11.17 7.07
CA TYR A 73 -7.76 9.76 7.10
C TYR A 73 -8.46 9.36 8.40
N GLY A 74 -8.06 9.95 9.54
CA GLY A 74 -8.61 9.64 10.85
C GLY A 74 -8.25 8.24 11.40
N PHE A 75 -7.18 7.64 10.89
CA PHE A 75 -6.58 6.40 11.40
C PHE A 75 -5.06 6.40 11.18
N ALA A 76 -4.35 5.48 11.82
CA ALA A 76 -2.92 5.22 11.60
C ALA A 76 -2.66 3.73 11.35
N PHE A 77 -1.51 3.41 10.75
CA PHE A 77 -1.00 2.04 10.66
C PHE A 77 0.16 1.82 11.61
N VAL A 78 0.16 0.65 12.26
CA VAL A 78 1.30 0.16 13.02
C VAL A 78 2.16 -0.66 12.09
N LEU A 79 3.43 -0.30 11.96
CA LEU A 79 4.39 -0.96 11.07
C LEU A 79 5.47 -1.68 11.87
N SER A 80 6.00 -2.76 11.33
CA SER A 80 7.28 -3.31 11.77
C SER A 80 8.45 -2.41 11.32
N ASP A 81 9.64 -2.65 11.85
CA ASP A 81 10.87 -1.97 11.42
C ASP A 81 11.13 -2.13 9.91
N GLY A 82 10.66 -3.22 9.31
CA GLY A 82 10.75 -3.50 7.87
C GLY A 82 9.69 -2.81 7.00
N GLY A 83 8.79 -2.02 7.60
CA GLY A 83 7.70 -1.32 6.92
C GLY A 83 6.46 -2.18 6.61
N THR A 84 6.41 -3.42 7.12
CA THR A 84 5.25 -4.30 6.96
C THR A 84 4.14 -3.88 7.90
N ILE A 85 2.91 -3.83 7.39
CA ILE A 85 1.74 -3.48 8.21
C ILE A 85 1.44 -4.61 9.20
N LEU A 86 1.41 -4.27 10.49
CA LEU A 86 1.01 -5.18 11.56
C LEU A 86 -0.48 -5.00 11.88
N GLY A 87 -0.94 -3.75 11.92
CA GLY A 87 -2.32 -3.44 12.26
C GLY A 87 -2.71 -1.99 11.98
N ARG A 88 -3.96 -1.67 12.31
CA ARG A 88 -4.55 -0.34 12.13
C ARG A 88 -5.13 0.17 13.44
N LEU A 89 -4.77 1.40 13.78
CA LEU A 89 -5.37 2.15 14.87
C LEU A 89 -6.59 2.92 14.36
N ARG A 90 -7.78 2.48 14.76
CA ARG A 90 -9.03 3.23 14.50
C ARG A 90 -9.21 4.34 15.54
N ARG A 91 -10.12 5.26 15.24
CA ARG A 91 -10.53 6.34 16.15
C ARG A 91 -10.85 5.84 17.57
N SER A 92 -11.58 4.74 17.70
CA SER A 92 -11.93 4.16 19.01
C SER A 92 -10.71 3.79 19.86
N ALA A 93 -9.70 3.16 19.27
CA ALA A 93 -8.44 2.85 19.95
C ALA A 93 -7.63 4.11 20.24
N LEU A 94 -7.62 5.06 19.29
CA LEU A 94 -6.90 6.32 19.45
C LEU A 94 -7.47 7.20 20.55
N ASP A 95 -8.78 7.16 20.82
CA ASP A 95 -9.45 7.96 21.85
C ASP A 95 -9.45 7.28 23.24
N ALA A 96 -8.94 6.05 23.34
CA ALA A 96 -8.85 5.29 24.59
C ALA A 96 -7.63 5.70 25.45
N ASP A 97 -7.01 4.73 26.11
CA ASP A 97 -5.84 4.94 26.97
C ASP A 97 -4.67 5.57 26.18
N PRO A 98 -4.22 6.79 26.53
CA PRO A 98 -3.11 7.46 25.85
C PRO A 98 -1.74 6.81 26.15
N ASP A 99 -1.60 6.07 27.24
CA ASP A 99 -0.33 5.44 27.63
C ASP A 99 -0.16 4.03 27.04
N ALA A 100 -1.22 3.45 26.48
CA ALA A 100 -1.18 2.15 25.84
C ALA A 100 -0.23 2.14 24.62
N PRO A 101 0.62 1.11 24.47
CA PRO A 101 1.38 0.88 23.24
C PRO A 101 0.47 0.62 22.03
N ALA A 102 0.86 1.11 20.87
CA ALA A 102 0.12 0.92 19.62
C ALA A 102 -0.13 -0.56 19.29
N ALA A 103 0.83 -1.44 19.57
CA ALA A 103 0.73 -2.88 19.34
C ALA A 103 -0.43 -3.54 20.09
N ASP A 104 -0.74 -3.04 21.29
CA ASP A 104 -1.69 -3.66 22.20
C ASP A 104 -3.14 -3.31 21.85
N VAL A 105 -3.34 -2.18 21.16
CA VAL A 105 -4.67 -1.63 20.84
C VAL A 105 -4.99 -1.58 19.35
N MET A 106 -4.06 -1.98 18.48
CA MET A 106 -4.30 -2.04 17.04
C MET A 106 -5.26 -3.17 16.66
N GLU A 107 -6.05 -2.94 15.61
CA GLU A 107 -6.72 -4.05 14.92
C GLU A 107 -5.73 -4.74 13.98
N PRO A 108 -5.47 -6.05 14.13
CA PRO A 108 -4.52 -6.76 13.27
C PRO A 108 -5.06 -6.93 11.85
N GLY A 109 -4.13 -7.04 10.89
CA GLY A 109 -4.43 -7.55 9.54
C GLY A 109 -5.49 -6.77 8.76
N PRO A 110 -5.33 -5.45 8.53
CA PRO A 110 -6.24 -4.71 7.67
C PRO A 110 -6.26 -5.32 6.27
N SER A 111 -7.42 -5.40 5.64
CA SER A 111 -7.51 -5.86 4.25
C SER A 111 -6.71 -4.92 3.34
N THR A 112 -5.85 -5.47 2.49
CA THR A 112 -5.00 -4.70 1.56
C THR A 112 -5.33 -5.01 0.10
N ALA A 113 -4.90 -4.15 -0.81
CA ALA A 113 -4.84 -4.35 -2.25
C ALA A 113 -3.38 -4.27 -2.70
N ARG A 114 -3.05 -4.90 -3.82
CA ARG A 114 -1.71 -4.78 -4.43
C ARG A 114 -1.61 -3.54 -5.30
N ALA A 115 -0.41 -3.04 -5.53
CA ALA A 115 -0.18 -1.85 -6.34
C ALA A 115 -0.73 -2.00 -7.77
N ASP A 116 -0.74 -3.22 -8.31
CA ASP A 116 -1.23 -3.51 -9.65
C ASP A 116 -2.75 -3.71 -9.75
N THR A 117 -3.48 -3.64 -8.62
CA THR A 117 -4.94 -3.74 -8.59
C THR A 117 -5.55 -2.70 -9.54
N SER A 118 -6.49 -3.14 -10.38
CA SER A 118 -7.15 -2.26 -11.35
C SER A 118 -8.07 -1.24 -10.66
N LEU A 119 -8.33 -0.12 -11.33
CA LEU A 119 -9.27 0.88 -10.83
C LEU A 119 -10.70 0.34 -10.76
N GLU A 120 -11.08 -0.55 -11.66
CA GLU A 120 -12.39 -1.22 -11.62
C GLU A 120 -12.55 -2.06 -10.35
N SER A 121 -11.55 -2.88 -10.01
CA SER A 121 -11.56 -3.66 -8.77
C SER A 121 -11.57 -2.75 -7.53
N LEU A 122 -10.83 -1.63 -7.56
CA LEU A 122 -10.89 -0.63 -6.48
C LEU A 122 -12.27 0.02 -6.36
N ARG A 123 -12.93 0.38 -7.48
CA ARG A 123 -14.29 0.93 -7.47
C ARG A 123 -15.28 -0.05 -6.88
N GLY A 124 -15.20 -1.33 -7.27
CA GLY A 124 -16.04 -2.38 -6.68
C GLY A 124 -15.85 -2.50 -5.17
N ARG A 125 -14.59 -2.45 -4.71
CA ARG A 125 -14.26 -2.52 -3.27
C ARG A 125 -14.65 -1.27 -2.48
N LEU A 126 -14.48 -0.09 -3.07
CA LEU A 126 -14.75 1.22 -2.46
C LEU A 126 -16.16 1.75 -2.77
N GLY A 127 -17.05 0.90 -3.30
CA GLY A 127 -18.42 1.27 -3.66
C GLY A 127 -19.28 1.75 -2.49
N ASP A 128 -20.58 1.94 -2.70
CA ASP A 128 -21.48 2.60 -1.73
C ASP A 128 -21.46 2.06 -0.31
N ARG A 129 -21.30 0.74 -0.15
CA ARG A 129 -21.22 0.08 1.16
C ARG A 129 -19.79 -0.30 1.56
N GLY A 130 -18.81 0.06 0.76
CA GLY A 130 -17.39 -0.23 0.98
C GLY A 130 -16.72 0.75 1.94
N PRO A 131 -15.48 0.47 2.35
CA PRO A 131 -14.68 1.43 3.11
C PRO A 131 -14.40 2.69 2.26
N LYS A 132 -14.15 3.82 2.92
CA LYS A 132 -13.77 5.07 2.24
C LYS A 132 -12.36 5.04 1.66
N THR A 133 -11.55 4.08 2.10
CA THR A 133 -10.12 4.00 1.79
C THR A 133 -9.71 2.55 1.57
N ALA A 134 -8.89 2.31 0.54
CA ALA A 134 -8.19 1.05 0.31
C ALA A 134 -6.72 1.19 0.74
N VAL A 135 -6.19 0.18 1.43
CA VAL A 135 -4.78 0.12 1.81
C VAL A 135 -4.01 -0.57 0.71
N VAL A 136 -2.92 0.01 0.24
CA VAL A 136 -2.09 -0.53 -0.84
C VAL A 136 -0.77 -1.03 -0.26
N THR A 137 -0.41 -2.28 -0.57
CA THR A 137 0.82 -2.91 -0.10
C THR A 137 1.55 -3.66 -1.19
N THR A 138 2.84 -3.88 -0.97
CA THR A 138 3.63 -4.86 -1.73
C THR A 138 3.13 -6.30 -1.43
N PRO A 139 3.59 -7.31 -2.19
CA PRO A 139 3.33 -8.72 -1.89
C PRO A 139 3.70 -9.13 -0.46
N GLU A 140 4.77 -8.57 0.09
CA GLU A 140 5.28 -8.81 1.45
C GLU A 140 4.53 -8.01 2.53
N GLY A 141 3.48 -7.27 2.16
CA GLY A 141 2.68 -6.48 3.10
C GLY A 141 3.31 -5.15 3.50
N LYS A 142 4.37 -4.70 2.81
CA LYS A 142 4.94 -3.37 3.05
C LYS A 142 3.98 -2.29 2.61
N LEU A 143 3.77 -1.28 3.45
CA LEU A 143 2.87 -0.16 3.13
C LEU A 143 3.42 0.62 1.94
N ILE A 144 2.60 0.74 0.89
CA ILE A 144 2.84 1.67 -0.22
C ILE A 144 2.08 2.97 0.06
N GLY A 145 0.83 2.86 0.52
CA GLY A 145 0.00 4.00 0.85
C GLY A 145 -1.47 3.65 0.91
N VAL A 146 -2.31 4.67 0.70
CA VAL A 146 -3.77 4.54 0.70
C VAL A 146 -4.40 5.20 -0.52
N VAL A 147 -5.46 4.59 -1.04
CA VAL A 147 -6.31 5.18 -2.09
C VAL A 147 -7.65 5.54 -1.48
N ARG A 148 -8.04 6.82 -1.55
CA ARG A 148 -9.39 7.22 -1.11
C ARG A 148 -10.37 7.01 -2.24
N ARG A 149 -11.61 6.70 -1.88
CA ARG A 149 -12.73 6.62 -2.84
C ARG A 149 -12.88 7.91 -3.65
N SER A 150 -12.68 9.07 -3.03
CA SER A 150 -12.76 10.39 -3.68
C SER A 150 -11.69 10.63 -4.74
N ASP A 151 -10.59 9.86 -4.71
CA ASP A 151 -9.47 10.02 -5.63
C ASP A 151 -9.60 9.11 -6.85
N LEU A 152 -10.61 8.21 -6.86
CA LEU A 152 -10.89 7.40 -8.03
C LEU A 152 -11.50 8.28 -9.13
N PRO A 153 -10.97 8.24 -10.37
CA PRO A 153 -11.60 8.90 -11.50
C PRO A 153 -12.99 8.30 -11.73
N GLN A 154 -13.91 9.13 -12.23
CA GLN A 154 -15.23 8.65 -12.66
C GLN A 154 -15.09 7.56 -13.73
#